data_AF-A0A960HF77-F1
#
_entry.id   AF-A0A960HF77-F1
#
_cell.length_a   1.000
_cell.length_b   1.000
_cell.length_c   1.000
_cell.angle_alpha   90.00
_cell.angle_beta   90.00
_cell.angle_gamma   90.00
#
_symmetry.space_group_name_H-M   'P 1'
#
loop_
_entity.id
_entity.type
_entity.pdbx_description
1 polymer ?
#
loop_
_entity_poly.entity_id
_entity_poly.type
_entity_poly.pdbx_seq_one_letter_code
_entity_poly.pdbx_strand_id
1 'polypeptide(L)'
;MKRQKVEAWLVGVAPGDSLVEYLTGGPANGGSMDGSDWVVSRHPADLQVQIGLRGLDPDRRIAPYSNLCAVLTPRRLLIATLGGAWGARPKDLLHDAPRGGFGCEWWINDASEAPAAAYFNAVFRFHDGAWAAFGCGIKLLGRTVAAAADAERFVAALGGDGMQIDWRPTAT
;
A
#
# COMPACT_ATOMS: atom_id res chain seq x y z
N MET A 1 -9.96 6.87 4.97
CA MET A 1 -9.29 8.11 5.41
C MET A 1 -9.82 9.28 4.59
N LYS A 2 -9.98 10.47 5.17
CA LYS A 2 -10.45 11.66 4.42
C LYS A 2 -9.25 12.37 3.76
N ARG A 3 -9.39 12.76 2.49
CA ARG A 3 -8.37 13.50 1.72
C ARG A 3 -7.81 14.72 2.46
N GLN A 4 -8.68 15.51 3.08
CA GLN A 4 -8.32 16.69 3.89
C GLN A 4 -7.33 16.39 5.01
N LYS A 5 -7.39 15.19 5.62
CA LYS A 5 -6.44 14.78 6.67
C LYS A 5 -5.05 14.52 6.10
N VAL A 6 -4.96 14.05 4.85
CA VAL A 6 -3.71 13.83 4.14
C VAL A 6 -3.11 15.16 3.70
N GLU A 7 -3.93 16.06 3.15
CA GLU A 7 -3.51 17.40 2.74
C GLU A 7 -2.96 18.20 3.93
N ALA A 8 -3.67 18.18 5.07
CA ALA A 8 -3.19 18.84 6.29
C ALA A 8 -1.87 18.26 6.81
N TRP A 9 -1.70 16.93 6.73
CA TRP A 9 -0.44 16.28 7.09
C TRP A 9 0.69 16.66 6.13
N LEU A 10 0.40 16.71 4.82
CA LEU A 10 1.37 17.03 3.78
C LEU A 10 1.95 18.44 3.94
N VAL A 11 1.12 19.41 4.35
CA VAL A 11 1.58 20.79 4.64
C VAL A 11 2.70 20.80 5.69
N GLY A 12 2.65 19.92 6.70
CA GLY A 12 3.66 19.84 7.75
C GLY A 12 4.92 19.08 7.34
N VAL A 13 4.80 18.07 6.47
CA VAL A 13 5.89 17.14 6.13
C VAL A 13 6.63 17.52 4.84
N ALA A 14 5.92 18.07 3.86
CA ALA A 14 6.48 18.52 2.60
C ALA A 14 5.85 19.87 2.19
N PRO A 15 6.24 20.98 2.84
CA PRO A 15 5.71 22.30 2.52
C PRO A 15 5.87 22.63 1.03
N GLY A 16 4.79 23.08 0.40
CA GLY A 16 4.75 23.41 -1.03
C GLY A 16 4.41 22.23 -1.96
N ASP A 17 4.31 21.00 -1.45
CA ASP A 17 3.70 19.91 -2.22
C ASP A 17 2.17 19.98 -2.18
N SER A 18 1.55 19.54 -3.27
CA SER A 18 0.11 19.30 -3.36
C SER A 18 -0.15 17.80 -3.44
N LEU A 19 -1.30 17.37 -2.90
CA LEU A 19 -1.73 15.98 -2.98
C LEU A 19 -2.24 15.69 -4.39
N VAL A 20 -1.72 14.64 -5.03
CA VAL A 20 -2.34 14.05 -6.23
C VAL A 20 -3.33 12.99 -5.76
N GLU A 21 -2.83 11.89 -5.22
CA GLU A 21 -3.61 10.77 -4.70
C GLU A 21 -2.91 10.10 -3.51
N TYR A 22 -3.64 9.25 -2.80
CA TYR A 22 -3.08 8.46 -1.71
C TYR A 22 -3.67 7.06 -1.66
N LEU A 23 -2.88 6.16 -1.09
CA LEU A 23 -3.24 4.76 -0.93
C LEU A 23 -2.89 4.33 0.50
N THR A 24 -3.78 3.60 1.16
CA THR A 24 -3.54 3.09 2.51
C THR A 24 -3.77 1.60 2.56
N GLY A 25 -2.92 0.90 3.31
CA GLY A 25 -3.05 -0.53 3.52
C GLY A 25 -2.48 -0.98 4.86
N GLY A 26 -2.73 -2.24 5.15
CA GLY A 26 -2.18 -2.93 6.31
C GLY A 26 -0.87 -3.63 6.01
N PRO A 27 -0.15 -4.08 7.04
CA PRO A 27 1.08 -4.84 6.85
C PRO A 27 0.83 -6.03 5.92
N ALA A 28 1.76 -6.26 4.98
CA ALA A 28 1.76 -7.38 4.05
C ALA A 28 1.90 -8.77 4.70
N ASN A 29 1.92 -8.84 6.03
CA ASN A 29 2.12 -10.08 6.74
C ASN A 29 0.75 -10.74 6.85
N GLY A 30 0.54 -11.82 6.09
CA GLY A 30 -0.57 -12.77 6.29
C GLY A 30 -0.56 -13.47 7.65
N GLY A 31 -0.06 -12.82 8.70
CA GLY A 31 -0.34 -13.18 10.06
C GLY A 31 -1.80 -12.88 10.33
N SER A 32 -2.65 -13.90 10.16
CA SER A 32 -3.83 -14.03 10.98
C SER A 32 -3.43 -13.65 12.41
N MET A 33 -4.09 -12.65 13.00
CA MET A 33 -4.11 -12.57 14.45
C MET A 33 -4.94 -13.77 14.92
N ASP A 34 -4.29 -14.94 15.00
CA ASP A 34 -4.86 -16.12 15.63
C ASP A 34 -5.12 -15.77 17.10
N GLY A 35 -6.38 -15.49 17.43
CA GLY A 35 -6.78 -15.19 18.81
C GLY A 35 -7.95 -14.23 18.99
N SER A 36 -8.49 -13.62 17.93
CA SER A 36 -9.73 -12.85 18.04
C SER A 36 -10.74 -13.29 17.00
N ASP A 37 -12.00 -13.49 17.41
CA ASP A 37 -13.17 -13.72 16.55
C ASP A 37 -13.38 -12.65 15.46
N TRP A 38 -12.56 -11.59 15.49
CA TRP A 38 -12.33 -10.65 14.41
C TRP A 38 -11.22 -11.18 13.51
N VAL A 39 -11.57 -11.93 12.46
CA VAL A 39 -10.63 -12.28 11.37
C VAL A 39 -10.26 -10.98 10.63
N VAL A 40 -9.25 -10.27 11.16
CA VAL A 40 -8.66 -9.09 10.56
C VAL A 40 -7.74 -9.58 9.45
N SER A 41 -8.31 -9.62 8.24
CA SER A 41 -7.59 -9.76 6.96
C SER A 41 -6.83 -11.08 6.78
N ARG A 42 -7.46 -12.05 6.10
CA ARG A 42 -6.71 -13.04 5.32
C ARG A 42 -6.02 -12.30 4.18
N HIS A 43 -4.86 -11.70 4.46
CA HIS A 43 -3.94 -11.30 3.41
C HIS A 43 -3.30 -12.60 2.89
N PRO A 44 -3.54 -12.96 1.63
CA PRO A 44 -3.11 -14.26 1.15
C PRO A 44 -1.58 -14.35 1.16
N ALA A 45 -1.07 -15.56 1.40
CA ALA A 45 0.35 -15.91 1.35
C ALA A 45 1.06 -15.39 0.08
N ASP A 46 0.28 -15.11 -0.96
CA ASP A 46 0.68 -14.61 -2.27
C ASP A 46 1.50 -13.32 -2.24
N LEU A 47 1.23 -12.34 -1.36
CA LEU A 47 2.08 -11.13 -1.32
C LEU A 47 3.49 -11.42 -0.78
N GLN A 48 3.61 -12.33 0.18
CA GLN A 48 4.92 -12.79 0.68
C GLN A 48 5.65 -13.61 -0.37
N VAL A 49 4.94 -14.48 -1.09
CA VAL A 49 5.49 -15.20 -2.25
C VAL A 49 6.02 -14.21 -3.29
N GLN A 50 5.24 -13.18 -3.63
CA GLN A 50 5.63 -12.16 -4.60
C GLN A 50 6.82 -11.30 -4.14
N ILE A 51 6.95 -11.02 -2.83
CA ILE A 51 8.14 -10.38 -2.25
C ILE A 51 9.36 -11.30 -2.38
N GLY A 52 9.21 -12.59 -2.04
CA GLY A 52 10.26 -13.60 -2.13
C GLY A 52 10.76 -13.83 -3.56
N LEU A 53 9.84 -13.92 -4.54
CA LEU A 53 10.16 -14.08 -5.96
C LEU A 53 10.96 -12.89 -6.52
N ARG A 54 10.81 -11.70 -5.95
CA ARG A 54 11.56 -10.49 -6.34
C ARG A 54 12.93 -10.38 -5.67
N GLY A 55 13.24 -11.25 -4.71
CA GLY A 55 14.48 -11.20 -3.95
C GLY A 55 14.66 -9.90 -3.17
N LEU A 56 13.56 -9.30 -2.67
CA LEU A 56 13.65 -8.06 -1.89
C LEU A 56 14.27 -8.34 -0.52
N ASP A 57 15.29 -7.56 -0.16
CA ASP A 57 16.03 -7.69 1.10
C ASP A 57 15.14 -7.30 2.29
N PRO A 58 14.79 -8.23 3.21
CA PRO A 58 13.93 -7.96 4.36
C PRO A 58 14.44 -6.82 5.25
N ASP A 59 15.76 -6.62 5.35
CA ASP A 59 16.37 -5.58 6.20
C ASP A 59 16.21 -4.18 5.59
N ARG A 60 15.88 -4.10 4.30
CA ARG A 60 15.57 -2.86 3.58
C ARG A 60 14.08 -2.52 3.56
N ARG A 61 13.25 -3.32 4.23
CA ARG A 61 11.81 -3.10 4.28
C ARG A 61 11.47 -1.89 5.15
N ILE A 62 10.66 -0.99 4.58
CA ILE A 62 10.07 0.13 5.31
C ILE A 62 8.98 -0.41 6.24
N ALA A 63 9.21 -0.30 7.56
CA ALA A 63 8.27 -0.57 8.65
C ALA A 63 7.46 -1.89 8.52
N PRO A 64 8.06 -3.05 8.86
CA PRO A 64 7.49 -4.39 8.63
C PRO A 64 6.14 -4.70 9.30
N TYR A 65 5.74 -3.96 10.34
CA TYR A 65 4.55 -4.23 11.16
C TYR A 65 3.56 -3.06 11.26
N SER A 66 3.67 -2.07 10.36
CA SER A 66 2.85 -0.87 10.41
C SER A 66 1.74 -0.89 9.36
N ASN A 67 0.61 -0.28 9.71
CA ASN A 67 -0.32 0.22 8.69
C ASN A 67 0.36 1.38 7.96
N LEU A 68 0.33 1.37 6.64
CA LEU A 68 1.05 2.32 5.80
C LEU A 68 0.10 3.20 4.98
N CYS A 69 0.61 4.36 4.62
CA CYS A 69 0.01 5.30 3.70
C CYS A 69 1.06 5.72 2.67
N ALA A 70 0.82 5.41 1.40
CA ALA A 70 1.51 6.03 0.28
C ALA A 70 0.80 7.32 -0.09
N VAL A 71 1.52 8.43 -0.12
CA VAL A 71 1.02 9.75 -0.51
C VAL A 71 1.78 10.18 -1.76
N LEU A 72 1.06 10.43 -2.85
CA LEU A 72 1.63 10.78 -4.13
C LEU A 72 1.45 12.27 -4.40
N THR A 73 2.53 12.95 -4.75
CA THR A 73 2.55 14.36 -5.13
C THR A 73 3.03 14.50 -6.58
N PRO A 74 2.99 15.71 -7.17
CA PRO A 74 3.60 15.92 -8.48
C PRO A 74 5.12 15.66 -8.49
N ARG A 75 5.79 15.75 -7.33
CA ARG A 75 7.26 15.70 -7.24
C ARG A 75 7.80 14.42 -6.62
N ARG A 76 7.03 13.75 -5.77
CA ARG A 76 7.52 12.61 -4.98
C ARG A 76 6.42 11.64 -4.57
N LEU A 77 6.85 10.47 -4.13
CA LEU A 77 6.07 9.54 -3.32
C LEU A 77 6.56 9.66 -1.87
N LEU A 78 5.63 9.67 -0.91
CA LEU A 78 5.92 9.59 0.52
C LEU A 78 5.27 8.34 1.11
N ILE A 79 6.02 7.60 1.93
CA ILE A 79 5.51 6.48 2.72
C ILE A 79 5.43 6.91 4.18
N ALA A 80 4.25 6.81 4.78
CA ALA A 80 4.00 7.18 6.16
C ALA A 80 3.32 6.05 6.95
N THR A 81 3.45 6.07 8.27
CA THR A 81 2.59 5.27 9.16
C THR A 81 1.16 5.81 9.15
N LEU A 82 0.20 4.93 9.41
CA LEU A 82 -1.20 5.28 9.62
C LEU A 82 -1.52 5.28 11.12
N GLY A 83 -2.18 6.34 11.61
CA GLY A 83 -2.60 6.45 13.00
C GLY A 83 -3.97 7.11 13.18
N GLY A 84 -4.47 7.13 14.42
CA GLY A 84 -5.70 7.83 14.83
C GLY A 84 -6.85 6.90 15.21
N ALA A 85 -7.13 6.79 16.51
CA ALA A 85 -8.19 5.94 17.08
C ALA A 85 -9.60 6.26 16.55
N TRP A 86 -9.86 7.52 16.17
CA TRP A 86 -11.16 8.00 15.69
C TRP A 86 -11.12 8.40 14.20
N GLY A 87 -10.21 7.78 13.45
CA GLY A 87 -10.19 7.85 11.99
C GLY A 87 -8.81 8.01 11.43
N ALA A 88 -8.42 7.03 10.62
CA ALA A 88 -7.16 6.93 9.90
C ALA A 88 -6.69 8.28 9.34
N ARG A 89 -5.44 8.61 9.64
CA ARG A 89 -4.65 9.72 9.11
C ARG A 89 -3.19 9.28 8.94
N PRO A 90 -2.42 9.87 8.02
CA PRO A 90 -0.97 9.70 8.04
C PRO A 90 -0.41 10.30 9.34
N LYS A 91 0.69 9.74 9.83
CA LYS A 91 1.32 10.17 11.07
C LYS A 91 2.81 10.43 10.87
N ASP A 92 3.63 9.38 10.94
CA ASP A 92 5.08 9.51 10.91
C ASP A 92 5.57 9.25 9.47
N LEU A 93 6.30 10.19 8.86
CA LEU A 93 6.97 9.97 7.58
C LEU A 93 8.07 8.92 7.78
N LEU A 94 8.06 7.88 6.96
CA LEU A 94 9.03 6.78 7.02
C LEU A 94 10.04 6.84 5.89
N HIS A 95 9.61 7.26 4.70
CA HIS A 95 10.44 7.32 3.51
C HIS A 95 9.84 8.29 2.49
N ASP A 96 10.68 8.91 1.66
CA ASP A 96 10.24 9.65 0.48
C ASP A 96 11.21 9.45 -0.70
N ALA A 97 10.67 9.57 -1.93
CA ALA A 97 11.46 9.50 -3.14
C ALA A 97 10.88 10.38 -4.24
N PRO A 98 11.71 11.08 -5.05
CA PRO A 98 11.23 11.87 -6.17
C PRO A 98 10.51 11.00 -7.21
N ARG A 99 9.71 11.62 -8.08
CA ARG A 99 9.20 10.96 -9.30
C ARG A 99 10.36 10.40 -10.12
N GLY A 100 10.25 9.15 -10.55
CA GLY A 100 11.35 8.40 -11.17
C GLY A 100 12.43 7.88 -10.22
N GLY A 101 12.30 8.09 -8.90
CA GLY A 101 13.15 7.49 -7.87
C GLY A 101 12.56 6.21 -7.24
N PHE A 102 11.40 5.77 -7.73
CA PHE A 102 10.70 4.58 -7.30
C PHE A 102 9.96 3.92 -8.48
N GLY A 103 9.66 2.63 -8.33
CA GLY A 103 8.69 1.92 -9.16
C GLY A 103 7.64 1.25 -8.28
N CYS A 104 6.41 1.15 -8.79
CA CYS A 104 5.30 0.47 -8.12
C CYS A 104 4.79 -0.69 -8.96
N GLU A 105 4.98 -1.91 -8.48
CA GLU A 105 4.31 -3.08 -9.03
C GLU A 105 3.00 -3.31 -8.27
N TRP A 106 1.92 -3.60 -8.99
CA TRP A 106 0.62 -3.84 -8.37
C TRP A 106 -0.17 -4.95 -9.04
N TRP A 107 -1.07 -5.56 -8.26
CA TRP A 107 -2.01 -6.56 -8.75
C TRP A 107 -3.26 -6.60 -7.89
N ILE A 108 -4.34 -7.09 -8.48
CA ILE A 108 -5.54 -7.47 -7.74
C ILE A 108 -5.44 -8.95 -7.45
N ASN A 109 -5.41 -9.32 -6.18
CA ASN A 109 -5.61 -10.69 -5.77
C ASN A 109 -7.12 -10.95 -5.69
N ASP A 110 -7.62 -11.71 -6.65
CA ASP A 110 -9.01 -12.14 -6.81
C ASP A 110 -9.21 -13.62 -6.46
N ALA A 111 -8.21 -14.30 -5.92
CA ALA A 111 -8.25 -15.75 -5.64
C ALA A 111 -9.21 -16.16 -4.52
N SER A 112 -9.94 -15.21 -3.93
CA SER A 112 -11.04 -15.52 -3.03
C SER A 112 -12.29 -15.90 -3.82
N GLU A 113 -12.90 -17.04 -3.52
CA GLU A 113 -14.20 -17.48 -4.04
C GLU A 113 -15.37 -16.50 -3.77
N ALA A 114 -15.15 -15.47 -2.95
CA ALA A 114 -16.08 -14.37 -2.71
C ALA A 114 -15.55 -13.08 -3.37
N PRO A 115 -16.26 -12.50 -4.35
CA PRO A 115 -15.87 -11.23 -4.98
C PRO A 115 -15.58 -10.11 -3.96
N ALA A 116 -16.23 -10.15 -2.78
CA ALA A 116 -16.05 -9.18 -1.71
C ALA A 116 -14.70 -9.25 -0.95
N ALA A 117 -13.89 -10.27 -1.20
CA ALA A 117 -12.64 -10.54 -0.50
C ALA A 117 -11.38 -10.32 -1.36
N ALA A 118 -11.52 -9.78 -2.58
CA ALA A 118 -10.38 -9.41 -3.38
C ALA A 118 -9.59 -8.23 -2.76
N TYR A 119 -8.27 -8.18 -2.99
CA TYR A 119 -7.36 -7.15 -2.47
C TYR A 119 -6.53 -6.50 -3.57
N PHE A 120 -6.29 -5.18 -3.48
CA PHE A 120 -5.26 -4.51 -4.27
C PHE A 120 -3.93 -4.60 -3.52
N ASN A 121 -2.90 -5.16 -4.12
CA ASN A 121 -1.56 -5.22 -3.53
C ASN A 121 -0.64 -4.28 -4.30
N ALA A 122 0.22 -3.57 -3.57
CA ALA A 122 1.27 -2.75 -4.15
C ALA A 122 2.62 -3.07 -3.50
N VAL A 123 3.66 -3.10 -4.33
CA VAL A 123 5.06 -3.19 -3.96
C VAL A 123 5.78 -1.99 -4.54
N PHE A 124 6.25 -1.10 -3.68
CA PHE A 124 7.08 0.04 -4.03
C PHE A 124 8.55 -0.34 -3.84
N ARG A 125 9.35 -0.14 -4.88
CA ARG A 125 10.81 -0.31 -4.85
C ARG A 125 11.47 1.03 -5.09
N PHE A 126 12.39 1.40 -4.22
CA PHE A 126 13.10 2.67 -4.28
C PHE A 126 14.52 2.47 -4.81
N HIS A 127 15.07 3.49 -5.48
CA HIS A 127 16.43 3.42 -6.05
C HIS A 127 17.53 3.27 -5.00
N ASP A 128 17.27 3.65 -3.76
CA ASP A 128 18.18 3.46 -2.62
C ASP A 128 18.16 2.02 -2.05
N GLY A 129 17.36 1.13 -2.66
CA GLY A 129 17.21 -0.27 -2.26
C GLY A 129 16.15 -0.49 -1.18
N ALA A 130 15.57 0.57 -0.61
CA ALA A 130 14.42 0.42 0.28
C ALA A 130 13.21 -0.10 -0.49
N TRP A 131 12.26 -0.70 0.23
CA TRP A 131 10.98 -1.10 -0.35
C TRP A 131 9.85 -1.08 0.66
N ALA A 132 8.64 -0.87 0.17
CA ALA A 132 7.41 -0.97 0.95
C ALA A 132 6.42 -1.86 0.21
N ALA A 133 5.76 -2.76 0.92
CA ALA A 133 4.67 -3.54 0.36
C ALA A 133 3.51 -3.61 1.34
N PHE A 134 2.29 -3.45 0.82
CA PHE A 134 1.09 -3.55 1.63
C PHE A 134 -0.12 -3.93 0.79
N GLY A 135 -1.01 -4.71 1.42
CA GLY A 135 -2.31 -5.05 0.88
C GLY A 135 -3.31 -3.95 1.24
N CYS A 136 -3.90 -3.35 0.22
CA CYS A 136 -5.00 -2.40 0.34
C CYS A 136 -6.31 -3.18 0.36
N GLY A 137 -6.82 -3.42 1.56
CA GLY A 137 -8.13 -4.00 1.82
C GLY A 137 -8.96 -3.04 2.65
N ILE A 138 -10.20 -2.77 2.22
CA ILE A 138 -11.04 -1.71 2.80
C ILE A 138 -11.60 -2.09 4.20
N LYS A 139 -11.22 -3.24 4.76
CA LYS A 139 -11.57 -3.63 6.14
C LYS A 139 -10.99 -2.67 7.20
N LEU A 140 -9.83 -2.05 6.96
CA LEU A 140 -9.28 -1.01 7.85
C LEU A 140 -10.16 0.26 7.94
N LEU A 141 -11.13 0.43 7.04
CA LEU A 141 -12.01 1.60 6.94
C LEU A 141 -13.50 1.25 6.89
N GLY A 142 -13.89 0.00 7.16
CA GLY A 142 -15.29 -0.43 7.23
C GLY A 142 -16.03 -0.53 5.89
N ARG A 143 -15.36 -0.82 4.76
CA ARG A 143 -16.03 -1.17 3.49
C ARG A 143 -15.41 -2.44 2.88
N THR A 144 -16.09 -3.06 1.93
CA THR A 144 -15.63 -4.27 1.23
C THR A 144 -15.24 -3.97 -0.22
N VAL A 145 -14.31 -4.80 -0.73
CA VAL A 145 -13.91 -5.06 -2.13
C VAL A 145 -12.69 -4.32 -2.72
N ALA A 146 -11.85 -5.13 -3.39
CA ALA A 146 -10.94 -4.73 -4.47
C ALA A 146 -11.58 -3.82 -5.51
N ALA A 147 -10.73 -3.11 -6.27
CA ALA A 147 -11.16 -2.20 -7.33
C ALA A 147 -12.08 -1.07 -6.84
N ALA A 148 -11.92 -0.61 -5.59
CA ALA A 148 -12.47 0.69 -5.25
C ALA A 148 -11.81 1.76 -6.12
N ALA A 149 -12.62 2.72 -6.58
CA ALA A 149 -12.19 3.88 -7.35
C ALA A 149 -10.92 4.57 -6.78
N ASP A 150 -10.61 4.40 -5.50
CA ASP A 150 -9.40 4.91 -4.86
C ASP A 150 -8.12 4.24 -5.40
N ALA A 151 -8.11 2.91 -5.57
CA ALA A 151 -6.98 2.19 -6.14
C ALA A 151 -6.79 2.51 -7.63
N GLU A 152 -7.89 2.59 -8.39
CA GLU A 152 -7.87 2.99 -9.80
C GLU A 152 -7.34 4.41 -9.98
N ARG A 153 -7.81 5.38 -9.16
CA ARG A 153 -7.28 6.75 -9.18
C ARG A 153 -5.81 6.80 -8.80
N PHE A 154 -5.38 6.03 -7.81
CA PHE A 154 -3.98 5.97 -7.42
C PHE A 154 -3.10 5.40 -8.55
N VAL A 155 -3.50 4.29 -9.17
CA VAL A 155 -2.79 3.69 -10.31
C VAL A 155 -2.75 4.64 -11.51
N ALA A 156 -3.87 5.29 -11.84
CA ALA A 156 -3.90 6.29 -12.89
C ALA A 156 -2.94 7.45 -12.60
N ALA A 157 -2.82 7.85 -11.34
CA ALA A 157 -1.91 8.90 -10.89
C ALA A 157 -0.43 8.49 -10.84
N LEU A 158 -0.12 7.18 -10.74
CA LEU A 158 1.24 6.66 -10.88
C LEU A 158 1.75 6.85 -12.31
N GLY A 159 0.90 6.68 -13.33
CA GLY A 159 1.31 6.77 -14.73
C GLY A 159 2.44 5.77 -15.04
N GLY A 160 3.53 6.26 -15.63
CA GLY A 160 4.69 5.43 -15.97
C GLY A 160 5.49 4.88 -14.78
N ASP A 161 5.26 5.38 -13.57
CA ASP A 161 5.89 4.86 -12.35
C ASP A 161 5.25 3.55 -11.85
N GLY A 162 4.12 3.13 -12.46
CA GLY A 162 3.34 1.97 -12.06
C GLY A 162 3.30 0.88 -13.13
N MET A 163 3.38 -0.38 -12.71
CA MET A 163 3.26 -1.56 -13.57
C MET A 163 2.28 -2.57 -12.97
N GLN A 164 1.25 -2.94 -13.74
CA GLN A 164 0.41 -4.09 -13.38
C GLN A 164 1.16 -5.37 -13.68
N ILE A 165 1.15 -6.32 -12.75
CA ILE A 165 1.73 -7.65 -12.95
C ILE A 165 0.66 -8.75 -12.84
N ASP A 166 0.84 -9.82 -13.61
CA ASP A 166 0.16 -11.08 -13.31
C ASP A 166 0.91 -11.75 -12.14
N TRP A 167 0.20 -11.96 -11.04
CA TRP A 167 0.75 -12.49 -9.81
C TRP A 167 0.58 -14.01 -9.69
N ARG A 168 -0.26 -14.61 -10.56
CA ARG A 168 -0.49 -16.05 -10.53
C ARG A 168 0.82 -16.74 -10.93
N PRO A 169 1.28 -17.74 -10.17
CA PRO A 169 2.45 -18.50 -10.59
C PRO A 169 2.16 -19.11 -11.96
N THR A 170 2.95 -18.74 -12.97
CA THR A 170 2.97 -19.48 -14.22
C THR A 170 3.42 -20.90 -13.88
N ALA A 171 2.58 -21.89 -14.19
CA ALA A 171 2.94 -23.29 -14.00
C ALA A 171 4.26 -23.56 -14.75
N THR A 172 5.31 -23.83 -14.00
CA THR A 172 6.57 -24.38 -14.51
C THR A 172 6.44 -25.86 -14.76
#